data_AF-M9RRK1-F1
#
_entry.id   AF-M9RRK1-F1
#
_cell.length_a   1.000
_cell.length_b   1.000
_cell.length_c   1.000
_cell.angle_alpha   90.00
_cell.angle_beta   90.00
_cell.angle_gamma   90.00
#
_symmetry.space_group_name_H-M   'P 1'
#
loop_
_entity.id
_entity.type
_entity.pdbx_description
1 polymer ?
#
loop_
_entity_poly.entity_id
_entity_poly.type
_entity_poly.pdbx_seq_one_letter_code
_entity_poly.pdbx_strand_id
1 'polypeptide(L)'
;MAVRAMIFDIAATLPPHHHVGRVEESTKWGQPSYATPDTKSATPIRLGLSKAGDPAIFTHCQSTVMRDFRDLAAPNLNFDGNRAVYLPNNYPPKLDEFAPLIRADLTYRL
;
A
#
# COMPACT_ATOMS: atom_id res chain seq x y z
N MET A 1 -4.05 13.35 4.58
CA MET A 1 -4.54 11.98 4.82
C MET A 1 -5.20 11.37 3.56
N ALA A 2 -4.57 11.48 2.38
CA ALA A 2 -5.23 11.04 1.15
C ALA A 2 -4.97 9.56 0.81
N VAL A 3 -3.82 9.00 1.19
CA VAL A 3 -3.53 7.56 0.98
C VAL A 3 -4.43 6.66 1.82
N ARG A 4 -4.74 7.06 3.06
CA ARG A 4 -5.70 6.32 3.92
C ARG A 4 -7.06 6.18 3.23
N ALA A 5 -7.62 7.28 2.73
CA ALA A 5 -8.90 7.26 2.02
C ALA A 5 -8.84 6.33 0.81
N MET A 6 -7.79 6.45 0.00
CA MET A 6 -7.55 5.60 -1.16
C MET A 6 -7.52 4.10 -0.84
N ILE A 7 -6.96 3.69 0.30
CA ILE A 7 -6.97 2.28 0.72
C ILE A 7 -8.41 1.78 0.91
N PHE A 8 -9.23 2.53 1.64
CA PHE A 8 -10.64 2.16 1.86
C PHE A 8 -11.47 2.22 0.58
N ASP A 9 -11.26 3.24 -0.26
CA ASP A 9 -11.98 3.39 -1.54
C ASP A 9 -11.63 2.26 -2.51
N ILE A 10 -10.35 1.89 -2.61
CA ILE A 10 -9.93 0.75 -3.45
C ILE A 10 -10.53 -0.55 -2.92
N ALA A 11 -10.47 -0.78 -1.60
CA ALA A 11 -11.06 -1.97 -1.01
C ALA A 11 -12.56 -2.10 -1.29
N ALA A 12 -13.30 -0.99 -1.20
CA ALA A 12 -14.73 -0.94 -1.47
C ALA A 12 -15.10 -1.15 -2.95
N THR A 13 -14.15 -0.92 -3.88
CA THR A 13 -14.36 -1.05 -5.33
C THR A 13 -13.80 -2.36 -5.91
N LEU A 14 -13.27 -3.26 -5.07
CA LEU A 14 -12.80 -4.56 -5.53
C LEU A 14 -13.97 -5.41 -6.04
N PRO A 15 -13.80 -6.11 -7.17
CA PRO A 15 -14.86 -6.95 -7.71
C PRO A 15 -15.11 -8.17 -6.81
N PRO A 16 -16.30 -8.80 -6.87
CA PRO A 16 -16.69 -9.88 -5.94
C PRO A 16 -15.73 -11.08 -5.89
N HIS A 17 -15.05 -11.39 -7.00
CA HIS A 17 -14.08 -12.49 -7.07
C HIS A 17 -12.72 -12.16 -6.40
N HIS A 18 -12.46 -10.89 -6.10
CA HIS A 18 -11.33 -10.40 -5.31
C HIS A 18 -11.80 -9.88 -3.95
N HIS A 19 -12.83 -10.49 -3.36
CA HIS A 19 -13.34 -10.07 -2.06
C HIS A 19 -12.27 -10.25 -0.97
N VAL A 20 -11.89 -9.14 -0.34
CA VAL A 20 -10.88 -9.10 0.73
C VAL A 20 -11.51 -9.03 2.14
N GLY A 21 -12.85 -8.98 2.23
CA GLY A 21 -13.54 -8.76 3.49
C GLY A 21 -13.35 -7.32 3.98
N ARG A 22 -13.59 -7.09 5.27
CA ARG A 22 -13.37 -5.76 5.86
C ARG A 22 -11.88 -5.41 5.84
N VAL A 23 -11.56 -4.16 5.53
CA VAL A 23 -10.24 -3.59 5.82
C VAL A 23 -10.29 -2.99 7.22
N GLU A 24 -9.39 -3.44 8.09
CA GLU A 24 -9.26 -2.98 9.46
C GLU A 24 -7.99 -2.16 9.61
N GLU A 25 -8.15 -0.93 10.12
CA GLU A 25 -7.03 -0.07 10.51
C GLU A 25 -6.64 -0.34 11.95
N SER A 26 -5.35 -0.53 12.17
CA SER A 26 -4.72 -0.74 13.47
C SER A 26 -3.41 0.03 13.55
N THR A 27 -2.84 0.13 14.75
CA THR A 27 -1.50 0.68 14.93
C THR A 27 -0.51 -0.45 15.14
N LYS A 28 0.54 -0.50 14.30
CA LYS A 28 1.68 -1.40 14.48
C LYS A 28 2.96 -0.58 14.47
N TRP A 29 3.79 -0.73 15.49
CA TRP A 29 5.06 0.00 15.61
C TRP A 29 4.89 1.54 15.56
N GLY A 30 3.79 2.05 16.13
CA GLY A 30 3.47 3.49 16.09
C GLY A 30 3.02 4.00 14.72
N GLN A 31 2.76 3.12 13.76
CA GLN A 31 2.34 3.47 12.39
C GLN A 31 0.96 2.89 12.06
N PRO A 32 0.13 3.63 11.29
CA PRO A 32 -1.09 3.08 10.71
C PRO A 32 -0.81 1.84 9.86
N SER A 33 -1.60 0.79 10.08
CA SER A 33 -1.51 -0.49 9.40
C SER A 33 -2.91 -0.99 9.03
N TYR A 34 -3.09 -1.37 7.78
CA TYR A 34 -4.38 -1.77 7.19
C TYR A 34 -4.30 -3.24 6.82
N ALA A 35 -5.14 -4.07 7.42
CA ALA A 35 -5.17 -5.51 7.19
C ALA A 35 -6.57 -5.96 6.79
N THR A 36 -6.66 -7.15 6.21
CA THR A 36 -7.91 -7.79 5.79
C THR A 36 -8.21 -8.98 6.71
N PRO A 37 -8.67 -8.76 7.96
CA PRO A 37 -8.73 -9.81 8.99
C PRO A 37 -9.62 -11.00 8.63
N ASP A 38 -10.68 -10.78 7.84
CA ASP A 38 -11.67 -11.81 7.54
C ASP A 38 -11.12 -12.85 6.57
N THR A 39 -10.35 -12.39 5.58
CA THR A 39 -9.82 -13.25 4.51
C THR A 39 -8.37 -13.62 4.72
N LYS A 40 -7.64 -12.84 5.54
CA LYS A 40 -6.17 -12.90 5.72
C LYS A 40 -5.45 -12.97 4.38
N SER A 41 -6.09 -12.47 3.31
CA SER A 41 -5.68 -12.67 1.93
C SER A 41 -4.48 -11.83 1.54
N ALA A 42 -3.99 -10.98 2.45
CA ALA A 42 -2.90 -10.05 2.22
C ALA A 42 -2.11 -9.79 3.50
N THR A 43 -0.88 -9.35 3.30
CA THR A 43 -0.09 -8.72 4.34
C THR A 43 -0.55 -7.29 4.58
N PRO A 44 -0.36 -6.71 5.77
CA PRO A 44 -0.87 -5.38 6.04
C PRO A 44 -0.13 -4.28 5.26
N ILE A 45 -0.87 -3.39 4.60
CA ILE A 45 -0.34 -2.12 4.11
C ILE A 45 0.02 -1.27 5.33
N ARG A 46 1.18 -0.63 5.33
CA ARG A 46 1.58 0.33 6.38
C ARG A 46 1.88 1.69 5.81
N LEU A 47 1.48 2.73 6.53
CA LEU A 47 1.82 4.12 6.21
C LEU A 47 2.75 4.66 7.28
N GLY A 48 3.89 5.20 6.89
CA GLY A 48 4.87 5.67 7.85
C GLY A 48 5.92 6.58 7.22
N LEU A 49 7.00 6.80 7.95
CA LEU A 49 8.15 7.57 7.49
C LEU A 49 9.33 6.64 7.19
N SER A 50 10.12 6.99 6.18
CA SER A 50 11.42 6.42 5.90
C SER A 50 12.40 6.76 7.04
N LYS A 51 13.59 6.15 7.04
CA LYS A 51 14.66 6.53 7.98
C LYS A 51 15.10 8.00 7.83
N ALA A 52 14.92 8.57 6.64
CA ALA A 52 15.22 9.96 6.34
C ALA A 52 14.03 10.91 6.63
N GLY A 53 12.88 10.38 7.06
CA GLY A 53 11.68 11.17 7.37
C GLY A 53 10.71 11.33 6.21
N ASP A 54 10.92 10.65 5.07
CA ASP A 54 10.03 10.75 3.91
C ASP A 54 8.77 9.92 4.12
N PRO A 55 7.57 10.43 3.82
CA PRO A 55 6.35 9.64 3.85
C PRO A 55 6.42 8.45 2.88
N ALA A 56 5.97 7.28 3.30
CA ALA A 56 6.12 6.05 2.53
C ALA A 56 4.96 5.08 2.74
N ILE A 57 4.68 4.29 1.70
CA ILE A 57 3.81 3.12 1.74
C ILE A 57 4.71 1.90 1.86
N PHE A 58 4.43 1.06 2.86
CA PHE A 58 5.15 -0.18 3.12
C PHE A 58 4.26 -1.38 2.85
N THR A 59 4.82 -2.40 2.20
CA THR A 59 4.21 -3.71 1.96
C THR A 59 5.10 -4.81 2.51
N HIS A 60 4.67 -6.07 2.42
CA HIS A 60 5.47 -7.18 2.93
C HIS A 60 6.70 -7.46 2.10
N CYS A 61 7.86 -7.42 2.75
CA CYS A 61 9.17 -7.47 2.12
C CYS A 61 9.48 -8.80 1.41
N GLN A 62 8.78 -9.89 1.74
CA GLN A 62 8.95 -11.20 1.08
C GLN A 62 7.94 -11.46 -0.05
N SER A 63 7.01 -10.52 -0.31
CA SER A 63 6.07 -10.61 -1.45
C SER A 63 6.71 -10.10 -2.74
N THR A 64 6.11 -10.36 -3.90
CA THR A 64 6.52 -9.73 -5.17
C THR A 64 5.83 -8.39 -5.40
N VAL A 65 4.82 -8.01 -4.60
CA VAL A 65 3.97 -6.81 -4.80
C VAL A 65 4.77 -5.55 -5.12
N MET A 66 5.79 -5.24 -4.31
CA MET A 66 6.58 -4.02 -4.49
C MET A 66 7.47 -4.08 -5.74
N ARG A 67 8.00 -5.27 -6.04
CA ARG A 67 8.79 -5.52 -7.25
C ARG A 67 7.92 -5.37 -8.50
N ASP A 68 6.77 -6.02 -8.52
CA ASP A 68 5.85 -6.00 -9.68
C ASP A 68 5.29 -4.59 -9.90
N PHE A 69 5.02 -3.86 -8.82
CA PHE A 69 4.62 -2.45 -8.91
C PHE A 69 5.72 -1.57 -9.50
N ARG A 70 7.00 -1.82 -9.16
CA ARG A 70 8.12 -1.03 -9.71
C ARG A 70 8.20 -1.11 -11.23
N ASP A 71 7.91 -2.27 -11.81
CA ASP A 71 7.96 -2.45 -13.26
C ASP A 71 6.90 -1.62 -14.00
N LEU A 72 5.84 -1.19 -13.29
CA LEU A 72 4.75 -0.35 -13.79
C LEU A 72 4.84 1.11 -13.33
N ALA A 73 5.70 1.38 -12.35
CA ALA A 73 5.79 2.67 -11.67
C ALA A 73 6.46 3.74 -12.52
N ALA A 74 6.14 5.01 -12.25
CA ALA A 74 6.82 6.13 -12.88
C ALA A 74 8.33 6.11 -12.52
N PRO A 75 9.25 6.40 -13.47
CA PRO A 75 10.70 6.30 -13.25
C PRO A 75 11.25 7.19 -12.12
N ASN A 76 10.49 8.22 -11.71
CA ASN A 76 10.87 9.16 -10.67
C ASN A 76 10.43 8.73 -9.25
N LEU A 77 9.81 7.56 -9.10
CA LEU A 77 9.45 7.02 -7.79
C LEU A 77 10.67 6.39 -7.11
N ASN A 78 10.83 6.71 -5.82
CA ASN A 78 11.92 6.20 -5.01
C ASN A 78 11.45 5.04 -4.15
N PHE A 79 12.26 3.99 -4.09
CA PHE A 79 11.94 2.75 -3.39
C PHE A 79 12.99 2.43 -2.33
N ASP A 80 12.55 1.83 -1.24
CA ASP A 80 13.41 1.21 -0.23
C ASP A 80 13.35 -0.31 -0.42
N GLY A 81 14.33 -0.85 -1.18
CA GLY A 81 14.42 -2.28 -1.46
C GLY A 81 13.10 -2.85 -1.98
N ASN A 82 12.63 -3.95 -1.39
CA ASN A 82 11.34 -4.57 -1.72
C ASN A 82 10.24 -4.26 -0.68
N ARG A 83 10.44 -3.25 0.18
CA ARG A 83 9.59 -3.04 1.37
C ARG A 83 8.82 -1.73 1.36
N ALA A 84 9.25 -0.73 0.61
CA ALA A 84 8.56 0.55 0.58
C ALA A 84 8.71 1.31 -0.74
N VAL A 85 7.73 2.15 -1.02
CA VAL A 85 7.81 3.24 -1.99
C VAL A 85 7.57 4.56 -1.28
N TYR A 86 8.36 5.57 -1.61
CA TYR A 86 8.25 6.90 -1.03
C TYR A 86 7.22 7.72 -1.78
N LEU A 87 6.41 8.46 -1.02
CA LEU A 87 5.45 9.39 -1.56
C LEU A 87 6.21 10.67 -1.97
N PRO A 88 6.05 11.14 -3.22
CA PRO A 88 6.68 12.38 -3.64
C PRO A 88 6.13 13.56 -2.85
N ASN A 89 7.00 14.48 -2.45
CA ASN A 89 6.62 15.72 -1.75
C ASN A 89 6.01 16.77 -2.70
N ASN A 90 5.42 16.33 -3.82
CA ASN A 90 4.84 17.21 -4.84
C ASN A 90 3.48 17.73 -4.37
N TYR A 91 3.14 18.95 -4.79
CA TYR A 91 1.84 19.56 -4.50
C TYR A 91 1.13 19.97 -5.80
N PRO A 92 -0.08 19.44 -6.09
CA PRO A 92 -0.78 18.38 -5.36
C PRO A 92 -0.10 17.00 -5.52
N PRO A 93 -0.20 16.11 -4.52
CA PRO A 93 0.40 14.78 -4.60
C PRO A 93 -0.36 13.92 -5.62
N LYS A 94 0.37 13.31 -6.56
CA LYS A 94 -0.20 12.43 -7.61
C LYS A 94 -0.47 11.03 -7.05
N LEU A 95 -1.41 10.92 -6.12
CA LEU A 95 -1.58 9.66 -5.37
C LEU A 95 -2.17 8.52 -6.20
N ASP A 96 -2.88 8.83 -7.28
CA ASP A 96 -3.52 7.81 -8.13
C ASP A 96 -2.52 6.82 -8.74
N GLU A 97 -1.25 7.22 -8.86
CA GLU A 97 -0.16 6.34 -9.33
C GLU A 97 0.11 5.18 -8.37
N PHE A 98 -0.32 5.26 -7.10
CA PHE A 98 -0.19 4.19 -6.10
C PHE A 98 -1.41 3.26 -6.03
N ALA A 99 -2.49 3.55 -6.76
CA ALA A 99 -3.67 2.69 -6.78
C ALA A 99 -3.37 1.24 -7.22
N PRO A 100 -2.50 0.98 -8.23
CA PRO A 100 -2.09 -0.38 -8.58
C PRO A 100 -1.39 -1.10 -7.44
N LEU A 101 -0.51 -0.42 -6.69
CA LEU A 101 0.19 -0.98 -5.54
C LEU A 101 -0.78 -1.39 -4.44
N ILE A 102 -1.70 -0.50 -4.05
CA ILE A 102 -2.69 -0.75 -3.00
C ILE A 102 -3.60 -1.91 -3.39
N ARG A 103 -4.06 -1.93 -4.65
CA ARG A 103 -4.90 -3.02 -5.17
C ARG A 103 -4.15 -4.36 -5.16
N ALA A 104 -2.90 -4.37 -5.62
CA ALA A 104 -2.06 -5.55 -5.63
C ALA A 104 -1.85 -6.06 -4.20
N ASP A 105 -1.45 -5.20 -3.26
CA ASP A 105 -1.21 -5.62 -1.87
C ASP A 105 -2.46 -6.20 -1.21
N LEU A 106 -3.62 -5.53 -1.33
CA LEU A 106 -4.88 -6.01 -0.74
C LEU A 106 -5.36 -7.36 -1.29
N THR A 107 -4.97 -7.71 -2.53
CA THR A 107 -5.40 -8.96 -3.19
C THR A 107 -4.31 -10.02 -3.25
N TYR A 108 -3.10 -9.73 -2.76
CA TYR A 108 -1.94 -10.60 -2.86
C TYR A 108 -1.96 -11.75 -1.86
N ARG A 109 -2.16 -12.97 -2.36
CA ARG A 109 -2.12 -14.19 -1.55
C ARG A 109 -0.68 -14.71 -1.43
N LEU A 110 -0.16 -14.75 -0.20
CA LEU A 110 1.12 -15.41 0.13
C LEU A 110 1.06 -16.92 -0.10
#